data_AF-A0A081BRV0-F1
#
_entry.id   AF-A0A081BRV0-F1
#
_cell.length_a   1.000
_cell.length_b   1.000
_cell.length_c   1.000
_cell.angle_alpha   90.00
_cell.angle_beta   90.00
_cell.angle_gamma   90.00
#
_symmetry.space_group_name_H-M   'P 1'
#
loop_
_entity.id
_entity.type
_entity.pdbx_description
1 polymer ?
#
loop_
_entity_poly.entity_id
_entity_poly.type
_entity_poly.pdbx_seq_one_letter_code
_entity_poly.pdbx_strand_id
1 'polypeptide(L)'
;MLKNNFLRGAAAIFGVFLVLSLLGFRQYVNVLSGTGAIEASHLFFGLAYLLSYIAAVILAPILLLAALFSSAMRMLSRRMRQ
;
A
#
# COMPACT_ATOMS: atom_id res chain seq x y z
N MET A 1 13.07 -2.31 16.87
CA MET A 1 12.30 -1.25 16.18
C MET A 1 11.79 -1.64 14.78
N LEU A 2 12.60 -2.23 13.89
CA LEU A 2 12.26 -2.40 12.45
C LEU A 2 10.95 -3.16 12.10
N LYS A 3 10.53 -4.19 12.85
CA LYS A 3 9.30 -4.97 12.53
C LYS A 3 8.03 -4.13 12.62
N ASN A 4 7.92 -3.30 13.64
CA ASN A 4 6.75 -2.43 13.80
C ASN A 4 6.68 -1.43 12.65
N ASN A 5 7.82 -1.02 12.09
CA ASN A 5 7.86 -0.06 11.00
C ASN A 5 7.35 -0.68 9.69
N PHE A 6 7.74 -1.93 9.37
CA PHE A 6 7.24 -2.61 8.17
C PHE A 6 5.74 -2.90 8.24
N LEU A 7 5.25 -3.42 9.39
CA LEU A 7 3.82 -3.70 9.56
C LEU A 7 2.98 -2.42 9.56
N ARG A 8 3.44 -1.36 10.23
CA ARG A 8 2.78 -0.05 10.21
C ARG A 8 2.77 0.56 8.81
N GLY A 9 3.87 0.44 8.08
CA GLY A 9 3.96 0.89 6.68
C GLY A 9 2.95 0.17 5.79
N ALA A 10 2.89 -1.17 5.87
CA ALA A 10 1.91 -1.96 5.12
C ALA A 10 0.47 -1.57 5.48
N ALA A 11 0.16 -1.43 6.78
CA ALA A 11 -1.16 -1.03 7.25
C ALA A 11 -1.54 0.40 6.81
N ALA A 12 -0.60 1.34 6.82
CA ALA A 12 -0.83 2.70 6.38
C ALA A 12 -1.12 2.76 4.87
N ILE A 13 -0.32 2.05 4.06
CA ILE A 13 -0.54 1.97 2.61
C ILE A 13 -1.92 1.37 2.31
N PHE A 14 -2.26 0.24 2.93
CA PHE A 14 -3.58 -0.38 2.76
C PHE A 14 -4.71 0.52 3.22
N GLY A 15 -4.54 1.21 4.37
CA GLY A 15 -5.52 2.14 4.91
C GLY A 15 -5.80 3.31 3.97
N VAL A 16 -4.75 3.93 3.42
CA VAL A 16 -4.88 5.02 2.44
C VAL A 16 -5.62 4.52 1.19
N PHE A 17 -5.20 3.39 0.63
CA PHE A 17 -5.86 2.81 -0.54
C PHE A 17 -7.34 2.49 -0.26
N LEU A 18 -7.64 1.90 0.90
CA LEU A 18 -9.00 1.56 1.32
C LEU A 18 -9.87 2.81 1.40
N VAL A 19 -9.40 3.88 2.04
CA VAL A 19 -10.14 5.15 2.15
C VAL A 19 -10.43 5.72 0.77
N LEU A 20 -9.43 5.81 -0.11
CA LEU A 20 -9.62 6.33 -1.47
C LEU A 20 -10.59 5.46 -2.28
N SER A 21 -10.54 4.14 -2.10
CA SER A 21 -11.45 3.19 -2.75
C SER A 21 -12.90 3.36 -2.28
N LEU A 22 -13.12 3.49 -0.97
CA LEU A 22 -14.45 3.70 -0.38
C LEU A 22 -15.04 5.06 -0.75
N LEU A 23 -14.20 6.08 -0.94
CA LEU A 23 -14.63 7.40 -1.44
C LEU A 23 -14.92 7.40 -2.95
N GLY A 24 -14.78 6.27 -3.65
CA GLY A 24 -15.13 6.15 -5.06
C GLY A 24 -14.10 6.73 -6.02
N PHE A 25 -12.85 6.98 -5.58
CA PHE A 25 -11.84 7.64 -6.42
C PHE A 25 -11.44 6.84 -7.66
N ARG A 26 -11.82 5.55 -7.73
CA ARG A 26 -11.69 4.70 -8.92
C ARG A 26 -12.26 5.37 -10.18
N GLN A 27 -13.32 6.18 -10.05
CA GLN A 27 -13.94 6.85 -11.19
C GLN A 27 -13.00 7.85 -11.89
N TYR A 28 -12.07 8.46 -11.15
CA TYR A 28 -11.10 9.42 -11.70
C TYR A 28 -10.01 8.75 -12.54
N VAL A 29 -9.86 7.42 -12.46
CA VAL A 29 -8.95 6.66 -13.33
C VAL A 29 -9.44 6.65 -14.77
N ASN A 30 -10.74 6.84 -15.06
CA ASN A 30 -11.24 6.94 -16.44
C ASN A 30 -10.69 8.15 -17.19
N VAL A 31 -10.24 9.19 -16.49
CA VAL A 31 -9.55 10.32 -17.13
C VAL A 31 -8.17 9.88 -17.67
N LEU A 32 -7.51 8.92 -17.00
CA LEU A 32 -6.24 8.35 -17.47
C LEU A 32 -6.41 7.50 -18.74
N SER A 33 -7.61 6.97 -19.01
CA SER A 33 -7.92 6.27 -20.27
C SER A 33 -8.33 7.21 -21.41
N GLY A 34 -8.38 8.52 -21.19
CA GLY A 34 -8.77 9.50 -22.21
C GLY A 34 -10.26 9.52 -22.55
N THR A 35 -11.09 8.85 -21.75
CA THR A 35 -12.53 8.68 -22.00
C THR A 35 -13.41 9.55 -21.08
N GLY A 36 -12.81 10.34 -20.18
CA GLY A 36 -13.50 11.22 -19.24
C GLY A 36 -13.22 12.71 -19.48
N ALA A 37 -14.04 13.57 -18.88
CA ALA A 37 -13.84 15.02 -18.89
C ALA A 37 -12.47 15.38 -18.25
N ILE A 38 -11.65 16.11 -19.01
CA ILE A 38 -10.28 16.47 -18.61
C ILE A 38 -10.35 17.72 -17.74
N GLU A 39 -10.41 17.51 -16.43
CA GLU A 39 -10.14 18.54 -15.43
C GLU A 39 -8.86 18.20 -14.66
N ALA A 40 -8.07 19.22 -14.31
CA ALA A 40 -6.81 19.02 -13.58
C ALA A 40 -7.01 18.33 -12.22
N SER A 41 -8.13 18.60 -11.55
CA SER A 41 -8.56 17.95 -10.30
C SER A 41 -8.75 16.45 -10.48
N HIS A 42 -9.41 16.03 -11.56
CA HIS A 42 -9.65 14.61 -11.87
C HIS A 42 -8.36 13.86 -12.15
N LEU A 43 -7.41 14.49 -12.86
CA LEU A 43 -6.10 13.90 -13.10
C LEU A 43 -5.36 13.65 -11.77
N PHE A 44 -5.36 14.64 -10.88
CA PHE A 44 -4.72 14.51 -9.56
C PHE A 44 -5.33 13.37 -8.74
N PHE A 45 -6.66 13.30 -8.64
CA PHE A 45 -7.34 12.25 -7.88
C PHE A 45 -7.17 10.85 -8.50
N GLY A 46 -7.19 10.76 -9.83
CA GLY A 46 -6.94 9.51 -10.56
C GLY A 46 -5.53 8.99 -10.32
N LEU A 47 -4.52 9.87 -10.39
CA LEU A 47 -3.12 9.52 -10.11
C LEU A 47 -2.92 9.13 -8.64
N ALA A 48 -3.50 9.87 -7.69
CA ALA A 48 -3.40 9.54 -6.27
C ALA A 48 -3.99 8.15 -5.98
N TYR A 49 -5.16 7.85 -6.54
CA TYR A 49 -5.77 6.52 -6.43
C TYR A 49 -4.90 5.43 -7.07
N LEU A 50 -4.42 5.64 -8.30
CA LEU A 50 -3.57 4.68 -9.00
C LEU A 50 -2.28 4.37 -8.23
N LEU A 51 -1.58 5.40 -7.74
CA LEU A 51 -0.36 5.22 -6.96
C LEU A 51 -0.64 4.48 -5.65
N SER A 52 -1.74 4.80 -4.96
CA SER A 52 -2.15 4.09 -3.75
C SER A 52 -2.48 2.61 -4.02
N TYR A 53 -3.12 2.31 -5.15
CA TYR A 53 -3.43 0.96 -5.59
C TYR A 53 -2.16 0.15 -5.85
N ILE A 54 -1.23 0.71 -6.63
CA ILE A 54 0.07 0.08 -6.93
C ILE A 54 0.84 -0.18 -5.64
N ALA A 55 0.89 0.81 -4.74
CA ALA A 55 1.55 0.64 -3.45
C ALA A 55 0.87 -0.45 -2.61
N ALA A 56 -0.46 -0.52 -2.56
CA ALA A 56 -1.18 -1.53 -1.81
C ALA A 56 -0.99 -2.94 -2.38
N VAL A 57 -0.91 -3.08 -3.70
CA VAL A 57 -0.77 -4.39 -4.36
C VAL A 57 0.69 -4.88 -4.37
N ILE A 58 1.67 -3.98 -4.46
CA ILE A 58 3.09 -4.34 -4.58
C ILE A 58 3.83 -4.11 -3.26
N LEU A 59 3.87 -2.86 -2.78
CA LEU A 59 4.67 -2.50 -1.60
C LEU A 59 4.13 -3.14 -0.32
N ALA A 60 2.82 -3.18 -0.11
CA ALA A 60 2.27 -3.72 1.13
C ALA A 60 2.57 -5.23 1.33
N PRO A 61 2.42 -6.12 0.32
CA PRO A 61 2.88 -7.50 0.44
C PRO A 61 4.38 -7.64 0.68
N ILE A 62 5.21 -6.83 0.02
CA ILE A 62 6.67 -6.83 0.25
C ILE A 62 6.97 -6.49 1.72
N LEU A 63 6.31 -5.47 2.27
CA LEU A 63 6.50 -5.06 3.66
C LEU A 63 5.99 -6.13 4.65
N LEU A 64 4.88 -6.80 4.35
CA LEU A 64 4.38 -7.92 5.16
C LEU A 64 5.35 -9.09 5.16
N LEU A 65 5.88 -9.47 3.99
CA LEU A 65 6.91 -10.51 3.87
C LEU A 65 8.16 -10.13 4.67
N ALA A 66 8.64 -8.89 4.55
CA ALA A 66 9.77 -8.40 5.32
C ALA A 66 9.52 -8.48 6.85
N ALA A 67 8.31 -8.16 7.30
CA ALA A 67 7.92 -8.28 8.71
C ALA A 67 7.88 -9.75 9.18
N LEU A 68 7.42 -10.67 8.33
CA LEU A 68 7.39 -12.11 8.59
C LEU A 68 8.80 -12.70 8.69
N PHE A 69 9.66 -12.46 7.69
CA PHE A 69 11.06 -12.90 7.70
C PHE A 69 11.81 -12.39 8.93
N SER A 70 11.64 -11.11 9.25
CA SER A 70 12.22 -10.48 10.44
C SER A 70 11.75 -11.11 11.76
N SER A 71 10.57 -11.72 11.77
CA SER A 71 10.01 -12.41 12.94
C SER A 71 10.51 -13.84 13.03
N ALA A 72 10.52 -14.56 11.90
CA ALA A 72 11.01 -15.92 11.81
C ALA A 72 12.49 -16.02 12.19
N MET A 73 13.33 -15.12 11.68
CA MET A 73 14.75 -15.07 12.06
C MET A 73 14.94 -14.84 13.55
N ARG A 74 14.18 -13.90 14.16
CA ARG A 74 14.25 -13.66 15.60
C ARG A 74 13.82 -14.86 16.43
N MET A 75 12.81 -15.60 15.98
CA MET A 75 12.37 -16.82 16.64
C MET A 75 13.44 -17.89 16.59
N LEU A 76 14.09 -18.07 15.43
CA LEU A 76 15.18 -19.04 15.26
C LEU A 76 16.40 -18.68 16.13
N SER A 77 16.84 -17.42 16.13
CA SER A 77 17.97 -16.97 16.94
C SER A 77 17.73 -17.13 18.45
N ARG A 78 16.48 -17.06 18.91
CA ARG A 78 16.13 -17.32 20.31
C ARG A 78 16.24 -18.81 20.66
N ARG A 79 15.79 -19.69 19.75
CA ARG A 79 15.91 -21.15 19.95
C ARG A 79 17.35 -21.64 19.97
N MET A 80 18.25 -21.02 19.20
CA MET A 80 19.67 -21.40 19.18
C MET A 80 20.49 -20.92 20.40
N ARG A 81 19.95 -20.00 21.19
CA ARG A 81 20.62 -19.49 22.42
C ARG A 81 20.18 -20.23 23.69
N GLN A 82 19.21 -21.14 23.58
CA GLN A 82 18.80 -22.06 24.64
C GLN A 82 19.43 -23.42 24.38
#